data_AF-A0A7C5IIX2-F1
#
_entry.id   AF-A0A7C5IIX2-F1
#
_cell.length_a   1.000
_cell.length_b   1.000
_cell.length_c   1.000
_cell.angle_alpha   90.00
_cell.angle_beta   90.00
_cell.angle_gamma   90.00
#
_symmetry.space_group_name_H-M   'P 1'
#
loop_
_entity.id
_entity.type
_entity.pdbx_description
1 polymer ?
#
loop_
_entity_poly.entity_id
_entity_poly.type
_entity_poly.pdbx_seq_one_letter_code
_entity_poly.pdbx_strand_id
1 'polypeptide(L)' 'MPHEEREALGTVVLAQEDRLRLQTPDGRSLLFTLNGAGASISLERLAAMARLGSTVRVRYRGEPESGAVVLAVQVD' A
#
# COMPACT_ATOMS: atom_id res chain seq x y z
N MET A 1 2.63 -18.40 -14.33
CA MET A 1 1.45 -18.14 -13.49
C MET A 1 1.14 -16.65 -13.58
N PRO A 2 -0.02 -16.21 -14.07
CA PRO A 2 -0.39 -14.81 -13.95
C PRO A 2 -0.49 -14.50 -12.46
N HIS A 3 0.33 -13.58 -11.96
CA HIS A 3 0.23 -13.17 -10.58
C HIS A 3 -1.06 -12.35 -10.44
N GLU A 4 -2.04 -12.91 -9.72
CA GLU A 4 -3.34 -12.29 -9.49
C GLU A 4 -3.18 -10.91 -8.85
N GLU A 5 -3.86 -9.92 -9.43
CA GLU A 5 -3.93 -8.58 -8.85
C GLU A 5 -4.99 -8.58 -7.75
N ARG A 6 -4.63 -8.06 -6.58
CA ARG A 6 -5.47 -8.05 -5.39
C ARG A 6 -5.61 -6.61 -4.90
N GLU A 7 -6.66 -6.36 -4.12
CA GLU A 7 -6.92 -5.06 -3.51
C GLU A 7 -7.03 -5.18 -2.00
N ALA A 8 -6.58 -4.16 -1.28
CA ALA A 8 -6.76 -4.01 0.14
C ALA A 8 -7.20 -2.59 0.47
N LEU A 9 -8.20 -2.46 1.36
CA LEU A 9 -8.65 -1.19 1.90
C LEU A 9 -8.08 -1.02 3.30
N GLY A 10 -7.55 0.15 3.62
CA GLY A 10 -7.09 0.44 4.97
C GLY A 10 -6.47 1.82 5.10
N THR A 11 -5.99 2.13 6.30
CA THR A 11 -5.30 3.38 6.59
C THR A 11 -3.80 3.20 6.41
N VAL A 12 -3.15 4.15 5.74
CA VAL A 12 -1.69 4.16 5.68
C VAL A 12 -1.15 4.48 7.07
N VAL A 13 -0.30 3.62 7.62
CA VAL A 13 0.30 3.83 8.96
C VAL A 13 1.78 4.16 8.86
N LEU A 14 2.46 3.65 7.84
CA LEU A 14 3.87 3.92 7.59
C LEU A 14 4.13 3.95 6.08
N ALA A 15 4.88 4.95 5.63
CA ALA A 15 5.43 5.01 4.28
C ALA A 15 6.93 5.29 4.38
N GLN A 16 7.74 4.38 3.84
CA GLN A 16 9.19 4.48 3.66
C GLN A 16 9.51 4.45 2.17
N GLU A 17 10.77 4.70 1.79
CA GLU A 17 11.19 4.79 0.38
C GLU A 17 10.79 3.56 -0.46
N ASP A 18 10.88 2.36 0.11
CA ASP A 18 10.60 1.09 -0.56
C ASP A 18 9.40 0.34 0.02
N ARG A 19 8.71 0.88 1.04
CA ARG A 19 7.70 0.12 1.82
C ARG A 19 6.49 0.94 2.22
N LEU A 20 5.35 0.27 2.24
CA LEU A 20 4.06 0.78 2.69
C LEU A 20 3.46 -0.18 3.71
N ARG A 21 3.09 0.33 4.89
CA ARG A 21 2.26 -0.41 5.84
C ARG A 21 0.84 0.13 5.83
N LEU A 22 -0.11 -0.76 5.58
CA LEU A 22 -1.54 -0.50 5.59
C LEU A 22 -2.15 -1.20 6.80
N GLN A 23 -2.97 -0.50 7.57
CA GLN A 23 -3.80 -1.11 8.59
C GLN A 23 -5.23 -1.25 8.08
N THR A 24 -5.70 -2.49 7.98
CA THR A 24 -7.03 -2.82 7.49
C THR A 24 -8.08 -2.62 8.60
N PRO A 25 -9.37 -2.42 8.25
CA PRO A 25 -10.44 -2.20 9.22
C PRO A 25 -10.64 -3.34 10.22
N ASP A 26 -10.24 -4.57 9.87
CA ASP A 26 -10.27 -5.75 10.74
C ASP A 26 -9.09 -5.82 11.73
N GLY A 27 -8.23 -4.78 11.75
CA GLY A 27 -7.11 -4.65 12.66
C GLY A 27 -5.80 -5.28 12.16
N ARG A 28 -5.79 -5.93 10.98
CA ARG A 28 -4.56 -6.52 10.42
C ARG A 28 -3.64 -5.43 9.88
N SER A 29 -2.34 -5.73 9.85
CA SER A 29 -1.32 -4.87 9.27
C SER A 29 -0.70 -5.56 8.07
N LEU A 30 -0.85 -4.98 6.89
CA LEU A 30 -0.28 -5.50 5.65
C LEU A 30 0.95 -4.67 5.29
N LEU A 31 2.06 -5.34 4.97
CA LEU A 31 3.29 -4.71 4.51
C LEU A 31 3.48 -4.98 3.01
N PHE A 32 3.69 -3.92 2.26
CA PHE A 32 3.91 -3.96 0.81
C PHE A 32 5.24 -3.31 0.46
N THR A 33 5.80 -3.73 -0.67
CA THR A 33 6.95 -3.12 -1.33
C THR A 33 6.46 -2.09 -2.35
N LEU A 34 7.01 -0.88 -2.29
CA LEU A 34 6.83 0.16 -3.29
C LEU A 34 7.88 -0.04 -4.37
N ASN A 35 7.45 -0.47 -5.55
CA ASN A 35 8.29 -0.33 -6.74
C ASN A 35 8.17 1.14 -7.19
N GLY A 36 9.27 1.89 -7.14
CA GLY A 36 9.33 3.30 -7.54
C GLY A 36 8.86 3.59 -8.98
N ALA A 37 8.76 2.57 -9.84
CA ALA A 37 8.18 2.67 -11.18
C ALA A 37 6.72 2.18 -11.28
N GLY A 38 6.24 1.43 -10.29
CA GLY A 38 4.93 0.77 -10.29
C GLY A 38 3.87 1.51 -9.49
N ALA A 39 4.24 2.11 -8.35
CA ALA A 39 3.30 2.86 -7.53
C ALA A 39 3.06 4.24 -8.18
N SER A 40 1.85 4.48 -8.69
CA SER A 40 1.44 5.76 -9.28
C SER A 40 1.37 6.94 -8.28
N ILE A 41 2.06 6.86 -7.13
CA ILE A 41 1.99 7.78 -6.01
C ILE A 41 3.39 8.08 -5.46
N SER A 42 3.66 9.35 -5.14
CA SER A 42 4.93 9.77 -4.55
C SER A 42 5.00 9.41 -3.06
N LEU A 43 6.22 9.21 -2.55
CA LEU A 43 6.47 9.01 -1.12
C LEU A 43 5.93 10.15 -0.26
N GLU A 44 6.08 11.40 -0.72
CA GLU A 44 5.57 12.59 -0.02
C GLU A 44 4.05 12.51 0.18
N ARG A 45 3.32 12.09 -0.87
CA ARG A 45 1.88 11.96 -0.82
C ARG A 45 1.44 10.80 0.10
N LEU A 46 2.16 9.69 0.09
CA LEU A 46 1.93 8.58 1.03
C LEU A 46 2.21 8.99 2.49
N ALA A 47 3.27 9.76 2.73
CA ALA A 47 3.58 10.29 4.06
C ALA A 47 2.50 11.27 4.55
N ALA A 48 1.95 12.10 3.66
CA ALA A 48 0.82 12.96 3.98
C ALA A 48 -0.44 12.14 4.35
N MET A 49 -0.76 11.09 3.59
CA MET A 49 -1.86 10.18 3.90
C MET A 49 -1.69 9.50 5.27
N ALA A 50 -0.46 9.07 5.59
CA ALA A 50 -0.15 8.46 6.87
C ALA A 50 -0.40 9.43 8.05
N ARG A 51 -0.01 10.70 7.89
CA ARG A 51 -0.23 11.75 8.90
C ARG A 51 -1.70 12.10 9.07
N LEU A 52 -2.46 12.09 7.98
CA LEU A 52 -3.89 12.41 7.98
C LEU A 52 -4.76 11.23 8.39
N GLY A 53 -4.20 10.02 8.50
CA GLY A 53 -4.97 8.81 8.75
C GLY A 53 -5.95 8.49 7.61
N SER A 54 -5.60 8.84 6.38
CA SER A 54 -6.48 8.64 5.22
C SER A 54 -6.68 7.16 4.92
N THR A 55 -7.93 6.78 4.67
CA THR A 55 -8.28 5.48 4.12
C THR A 55 -7.92 5.45 2.64
N VAL A 56 -7.21 4.40 2.23
CA VAL A 56 -6.76 4.20 0.86
C VAL A 56 -7.08 2.78 0.40
N ARG A 57 -7.31 2.65 -0.91
CA ARG A 57 -7.35 1.38 -1.62
C ARG A 57 -5.99 1.14 -2.27
N VAL A 58 -5.34 0.05 -1.89
CA VAL A 58 -4.06 -0.39 -2.44
C VAL A 58 -4.30 -1.56 -3.39
N ARG A 59 -3.93 -1.39 -4.66
CA ARG A 59 -3.81 -2.48 -5.63
C ARG A 59 -2.41 -3.04 -5.57
N TYR A 60 -2.27 -4.36 -5.48
CA TYR A 60 -0.99 -5.02 -5.34
C TYR A 60 -0.94 -6.40 -5.99
N ARG A 61 0.27 -6.95 -6.06
CA ARG A 61 0.55 -8.28 -6.61
C ARG A 61 1.47 -9.05 -5.67
N GLY A 62 1.16 -10.33 -5.44
CA GLY A 62 1.91 -11.19 -4.52
C GLY A 62 1.29 -11.25 -3.13
N GLU A 63 1.99 -11.88 -2.20
CA GLU A 63 1.52 -12.04 -0.82
C GLU A 63 2.07 -10.91 0.07
N PRO A 64 1.21 -10.17 0.79
CA PRO A 64 1.64 -9.19 1.77
C PRO A 64 2.67 -9.79 2.73
N GLU A 65 3.58 -8.97 3.25
CA GLU A 65 4.70 -9.40 4.13
C GLU A 65 5.78 -10.25 3.45
N SER A 66 5.44 -10.99 2.38
CA SER A 66 6.37 -11.80 1.57
C SER A 66 6.90 -11.06 0.33
N GLY A 67 6.75 -9.73 0.28
CA GLY A 67 7.22 -8.90 -0.83
C GLY A 67 6.16 -8.56 -1.88
N ALA A 68 4.87 -8.51 -1.50
CA ALA A 68 3.84 -7.99 -2.40
C ALA A 68 4.18 -6.58 -2.90
N VAL A 69 4.04 -6.37 -4.21
CA VAL A 69 4.39 -5.11 -4.87
C VAL A 69 3.13 -4.27 -5.08
N VAL A 70 3.18 -3.01 -4.65
CA VAL A 70 2.11 -2.04 -4.91
C VAL A 70 2.10 -1.64 -6.39
N LEU A 71 0.91 -1.69 -6.98
CA LEU A 71 0.62 -1.27 -8.36
C LEU A 71 -0.10 0.08 -8.41
N ALA A 72 -0.95 0.38 -7.43
CA ALA A 72 -1.62 1.67 -7.35
C ALA A 72 -2.12 1.94 -5.93
N VAL A 73 -2.25 3.22 -5.59
CA VAL A 73 -2.88 3.69 -4.35
C VAL A 73 -3.90 4.76 -4.71
N GLN A 74 -5.14 4.56 -4.28
CA GLN A 74 -6.24 5.50 -4.47
C GLN A 74 -6.80 5.91 -3.11
N VAL A 75 -7.17 7.18 -2.96
CA VAL A 75 -7.89 7.66 -1.77
C VAL A 75 -9.36 7.32 -1.96
N ASP A 76 -9.97 6.77 -0.91
CA ASP A 76 -11.42 6.53 -0.86
C ASP A 76 -12.16 7.79 -0.40
#